data_AF-A0A2D4IQK9-F1
#
_entry.id   AF-A0A2D4IQK9-F1
#
_cell.length_a   1.000
_cell.length_b   1.000
_cell.length_c   1.000
_cell.angle_alpha   90.00
_cell.angle_beta   90.00
_cell.angle_gamma   90.00
#
_symmetry.space_group_name_H-M   'P 1'
#
loop_
_entity.id
_entity.type
_entity.pdbx_description
1 polymer ?
#
loop_
_entity_poly.entity_id
_entity_poly.type
_entity_poly.pdbx_seq_one_letter_code
_entity_poly.pdbx_strand_id
1 'polypeptide(L)'
;PICAIGNGVAALCCATNEDKSWVFQEYSLTGPSVYELVRLSSFASLPIIVEDFSKDSGATFSASKVDAVHVVLDRHLVTGQNENSTVAAVQNLIFLCNGR
;
A
#
# COMPACT_ATOMS: atom_id res chain seq x y z
N PRO A 1 0.30 11.61 9.75
CA PRO A 1 0.75 10.87 8.54
C PRO A 1 0.57 9.37 8.76
N ILE A 2 0.31 8.61 7.72
CA ILE A 2 0.14 7.15 7.75
C ILE A 2 1.30 6.55 6.95
N CYS A 3 1.97 5.53 7.49
CA CYS A 3 2.98 4.76 6.76
C CYS A 3 2.67 3.28 6.90
N ALA A 4 2.48 2.59 5.78
CA ALA A 4 2.21 1.16 5.73
C ALA A 4 3.10 0.48 4.68
N ILE A 5 3.69 -0.66 5.01
CA ILE A 5 4.68 -1.33 4.16
C ILE A 5 4.32 -2.81 4.06
N GLY A 6 4.49 -3.39 2.87
CA GLY A 6 4.22 -4.81 2.62
C GLY A 6 2.77 -5.18 2.97
N ASN A 7 2.58 -6.35 3.58
CA ASN A 7 1.24 -6.81 3.97
C ASN A 7 0.53 -5.87 4.97
N GLY A 8 1.26 -4.97 5.65
CA GLY A 8 0.66 -3.94 6.50
C GLY A 8 -0.26 -2.98 5.75
N VAL A 9 -0.10 -2.82 4.44
CA VAL A 9 -0.99 -1.99 3.60
C VAL A 9 -2.43 -2.53 3.59
N ALA A 10 -2.64 -3.84 3.82
CA ALA A 10 -3.97 -4.43 3.93
C ALA A 10 -4.80 -3.85 5.09
N ALA A 11 -4.16 -3.28 6.11
CA ALA A 11 -4.86 -2.61 7.20
C ALA A 11 -5.65 -1.37 6.73
N LEU A 12 -5.30 -0.79 5.58
CA LEU A 12 -6.01 0.36 5.02
C LEU A 12 -7.39 -0.03 4.48
N CYS A 13 -7.61 -1.29 4.09
CA CYS A 13 -8.83 -1.75 3.43
C CYS A 13 -10.09 -1.63 4.29
N CYS A 14 -9.96 -1.56 5.62
CA CYS A 14 -11.10 -1.40 6.53
C CYS A 14 -11.49 0.06 6.79
N ALA A 15 -10.71 1.04 6.30
CA ALA A 15 -10.98 2.45 6.51
C ALA A 15 -12.09 2.95 5.58
N THR A 16 -13.32 3.06 6.08
CA THR A 16 -14.48 3.52 5.30
C THR A 16 -15.07 4.82 5.85
N ASN A 17 -15.58 5.65 4.96
CA ASN A 17 -16.41 6.81 5.29
C ASN A 17 -17.80 6.36 5.81
N GLU A 18 -18.62 7.31 6.28
CA GLU A 18 -19.99 7.04 6.77
C GLU A 18 -20.90 6.42 5.69
N ASP A 19 -20.69 6.78 4.43
CA ASP A 19 -21.40 6.24 3.26
C ASP A 19 -20.85 4.88 2.77
N LYS A 20 -19.89 4.31 3.52
CA LYS A 20 -19.17 3.06 3.22
C LYS A 20 -18.20 3.13 2.03
N SER A 21 -18.00 4.30 1.43
CA SER A 21 -16.92 4.48 0.45
C SER A 21 -15.55 4.30 1.14
N TRP A 22 -14.58 3.78 0.40
CA TRP A 22 -13.22 3.59 0.95
C TRP A 22 -12.54 4.95 1.11
N VAL A 23 -11.92 5.20 2.26
CA VAL A 23 -11.29 6.50 2.59
C VAL A 23 -10.16 6.85 1.62
N PHE A 24 -9.52 5.85 1.02
CA PHE A 24 -8.42 6.02 0.08
C PHE A 24 -8.85 5.90 -1.39
N GLN A 25 -10.14 6.05 -1.68
CA GLN A 25 -10.60 6.24 -3.05
C GLN A 25 -9.85 7.42 -3.69
N GLU A 26 -9.43 7.28 -4.95
CA GLU A 26 -8.59 8.24 -5.70
C GLU A 26 -7.18 8.49 -5.14
N TYR A 27 -6.72 7.73 -4.14
CA TYR A 27 -5.32 7.78 -3.73
C TYR A 27 -4.42 7.02 -4.70
N SER A 28 -3.17 7.45 -4.78
CA SER A 28 -2.09 6.64 -5.32
C SER A 28 -1.40 5.87 -4.19
N LEU A 29 -1.23 4.56 -4.35
CA LEU A 29 -0.56 3.72 -3.35
C LEU A 29 0.17 2.53 -3.99
N THR A 30 0.94 1.84 -3.15
CA THR A 30 1.58 0.56 -3.45
C THR A 30 1.38 -0.41 -2.29
N GLY A 31 1.67 -1.67 -2.51
CA GLY A 31 1.73 -2.75 -1.54
C GLY A 31 2.31 -3.99 -2.23
N PRO A 32 2.28 -5.17 -1.60
CA PRO A 32 2.71 -6.40 -2.24
C PRO A 32 1.95 -6.59 -3.55
N SER A 33 2.68 -6.66 -4.66
CA SER A 33 2.07 -6.91 -5.95
C SER A 33 1.50 -8.33 -6.02
N VAL A 34 0.52 -8.56 -6.89
CA VAL A 34 0.06 -9.93 -7.19
C VAL A 34 1.25 -10.82 -7.56
N TYR A 35 2.21 -10.29 -8.31
CA TYR A 35 3.40 -11.01 -8.74
C TYR A 35 4.34 -11.41 -7.59
N GLU A 36 4.38 -10.63 -6.50
CA GLU A 36 5.04 -11.02 -5.24
C GLU A 36 4.21 -12.06 -4.49
N LEU A 37 2.90 -11.84 -4.38
CA LEU A 37 2.01 -12.68 -3.59
C LEU A 37 1.85 -14.10 -4.17
N VAL A 38 1.86 -14.28 -5.49
CA VAL A 38 1.75 -15.61 -6.13
C VAL A 38 2.89 -16.56 -5.78
N ARG A 39 4.01 -16.05 -5.24
CA ARG A 39 5.14 -16.86 -4.76
C ARG A 39 4.84 -17.51 -3.40
N LEU A 40 3.81 -17.05 -2.69
CA LEU A 40 3.37 -17.63 -1.42
C LEU A 40 2.61 -18.94 -1.69
N SER A 41 2.95 -20.00 -0.96
CA SER A 41 2.19 -21.25 -1.01
C SER A 41 0.72 -21.08 -0.58
N SER A 42 0.44 -20.05 0.22
CA SER A 42 -0.88 -19.68 0.70
C SER A 42 -1.64 -18.71 -0.21
N PHE A 43 -1.11 -18.36 -1.39
CA PHE A 43 -1.72 -17.34 -2.27
C PHE A 43 -3.22 -17.56 -2.51
N ALA A 44 -3.62 -18.80 -2.82
CA ALA A 44 -5.02 -19.15 -3.08
C ALA A 44 -5.95 -19.02 -1.85
N SER A 45 -5.38 -18.90 -0.65
CA SER A 45 -6.11 -18.76 0.62
C SER A 45 -6.04 -17.34 1.19
N LEU A 46 -5.44 -16.38 0.47
CA LEU A 46 -5.37 -15.00 0.93
C LEU A 46 -6.79 -14.41 1.01
N PRO A 47 -7.18 -13.78 2.14
CA PRO A 47 -8.51 -13.20 2.28
C PRO A 47 -8.68 -11.93 1.44
N ILE A 48 -7.56 -11.29 1.08
CA ILE A 48 -7.54 -10.05 0.32
C ILE A 48 -6.24 -9.95 -0.49
N ILE A 49 -6.36 -9.43 -1.70
CA ILE A 49 -5.25 -9.00 -2.55
C ILE A 49 -5.34 -7.48 -2.61
N VAL A 50 -4.41 -6.80 -1.95
CA VAL A 50 -4.47 -5.33 -1.79
C VAL A 50 -4.41 -4.61 -3.14
N GLU A 51 -3.63 -5.12 -4.09
CA GLU A 51 -3.56 -4.59 -5.45
C GLU A 51 -4.95 -4.57 -6.13
N ASP A 52 -5.66 -5.70 -6.11
CA ASP A 52 -6.96 -5.83 -6.74
C ASP A 52 -8.01 -5.00 -5.99
N PHE A 53 -8.07 -5.12 -4.66
CA PHE A 53 -8.97 -4.32 -3.83
C PHE A 53 -8.81 -2.82 -4.07
N SER A 54 -7.56 -2.34 -4.18
CA SER A 54 -7.27 -0.91 -4.40
C SER A 54 -7.80 -0.44 -5.75
N LYS A 55 -7.56 -1.21 -6.82
CA LYS A 55 -8.03 -0.89 -8.17
C LYS A 55 -9.56 -0.92 -8.24
N ASP A 56 -10.17 -1.96 -7.68
CA ASP A 56 -11.63 -2.13 -7.66
C ASP A 56 -12.33 -1.04 -6.84
N SER A 57 -11.65 -0.52 -5.81
CA SER A 57 -12.13 0.57 -4.95
C SER A 57 -11.83 1.97 -5.49
N GLY A 58 -11.33 2.09 -6.73
CA GLY A 58 -11.10 3.38 -7.40
C GLY A 58 -9.82 4.11 -6.99
N ALA A 59 -8.83 3.41 -6.42
CA ALA A 59 -7.50 3.96 -6.20
C ALA A 59 -6.53 3.60 -7.34
N THR A 60 -5.44 4.34 -7.45
CA THR A 60 -4.36 4.05 -8.40
C THR A 60 -3.28 3.23 -7.71
N PHE A 61 -3.23 1.94 -8.00
CA PHE A 61 -2.18 1.06 -7.52
C PHE A 61 -1.01 1.02 -8.52
N SER A 62 0.23 1.18 -8.03
CA SER A 62 1.44 1.00 -8.84
C SER A 62 2.39 0.03 -8.16
N ALA A 63 3.03 -0.83 -8.96
CA ALA A 63 4.06 -1.75 -8.50
C ALA A 63 5.29 -1.67 -9.41
N SER A 64 6.46 -1.85 -8.80
CA SER A 64 7.74 -2.00 -9.48
C SER A 64 8.07 -3.48 -9.69
N LYS A 65 9.29 -3.76 -10.15
CA LYS A 65 9.83 -5.12 -10.21
C LYS A 65 9.76 -5.78 -8.83
N VAL A 66 9.56 -7.09 -8.84
CA VAL A 66 9.55 -7.94 -7.64
C VAL A 66 10.82 -7.69 -6.81
N ASP A 67 10.65 -7.59 -5.49
CA ASP A 67 11.71 -7.36 -4.52
C ASP A 67 12.46 -6.01 -4.68
N ALA A 68 12.10 -5.17 -5.66
CA ALA A 68 12.69 -3.84 -5.81
C ALA A 68 12.11 -2.87 -4.77
N VAL A 69 12.89 -1.85 -4.41
CA VAL A 69 12.39 -0.72 -3.61
C VAL A 69 11.36 0.05 -4.43
N HIS A 70 10.16 0.18 -3.88
CA HIS A 70 9.10 1.01 -4.45
C HIS A 70 8.26 1.62 -3.33
N VAL A 71 8.19 2.94 -3.33
CA VAL A 71 7.48 3.75 -2.33
C VAL A 71 6.60 4.73 -3.05
N VAL A 72 5.34 4.82 -2.63
CA VAL A 72 4.39 5.82 -3.10
C VAL A 72 4.05 6.75 -1.94
N LEU A 73 4.25 8.04 -2.16
CA LEU A 73 3.81 9.11 -1.28
C LEU A 73 2.67 9.87 -1.94
N ASP A 74 1.51 9.87 -1.32
CA ASP A 74 0.35 10.67 -1.74
C ASP A 74 -0.24 11.38 -0.51
N ARG A 75 -0.21 12.73 -0.53
CA ARG A 75 -0.68 13.61 0.54
C ARG A 75 -0.05 13.22 1.90
N HIS A 76 -0.80 12.52 2.75
CA HIS A 76 -0.38 12.13 4.09
C HIS A 76 -0.19 10.61 4.25
N LEU A 77 -0.29 9.87 3.14
CA LEU A 77 -0.14 8.42 3.08
C LEU A 77 1.19 8.07 2.40
N VAL A 78 2.02 7.31 3.11
CA VAL A 78 3.21 6.66 2.58
C VAL A 78 2.94 5.17 2.51
N THR A 79 3.16 4.57 1.35
CA THR A 79 3.08 3.12 1.19
C THR A 79 4.36 2.56 0.59
N GLY A 80 4.79 1.39 1.08
CA GLY A 80 5.94 0.65 0.56
C GLY A 80 5.53 -0.72 0.05
N GLN A 81 6.03 -1.11 -1.13
CA GLN A 81 5.66 -2.36 -1.79
C GLN A 81 6.02 -3.59 -0.95
N ASN A 82 7.25 -3.66 -0.44
CA ASN A 82 7.83 -4.83 0.19
C ASN A 82 8.83 -4.45 1.30
N GLU A 83 9.44 -5.44 1.95
CA GLU A 83 10.39 -5.23 3.05
C GLU A 83 11.60 -4.38 2.65
N ASN A 84 12.08 -4.51 1.41
CA ASN A 84 13.19 -3.71 0.88
C ASN A 84 12.82 -2.22 0.81
N SER A 85 11.53 -1.91 0.72
CA SER A 85 11.02 -0.54 0.68
C SER A 85 10.96 0.14 2.07
N THR A 86 11.23 -0.59 3.15
CA THR A 86 11.05 -0.12 4.53
C THR A 86 11.83 1.16 4.82
N VAL A 87 13.13 1.18 4.54
CA VAL A 87 13.99 2.33 4.87
C VAL A 87 13.54 3.57 4.11
N ALA A 88 13.27 3.44 2.81
CA ALA A 88 12.81 4.55 1.99
C ALA A 88 11.42 5.07 2.43
N ALA A 89 10.50 4.18 2.78
CA ALA A 89 9.17 4.56 3.27
C ALA A 89 9.25 5.29 4.62
N VAL A 90 10.04 4.80 5.56
CA VAL A 90 10.25 5.45 6.87
C VAL A 90 10.92 6.81 6.71
N GLN A 91 11.89 6.94 5.81
CA GLN A 91 12.50 8.25 5.52
C GLN A 91 11.47 9.24 4.99
N ASN A 92 10.61 8.84 4.04
CA ASN A 92 9.52 9.69 3.54
C ASN A 92 8.54 10.09 4.66
N LEU A 93 8.22 9.18 5.58
CA LEU A 93 7.41 9.49 6.75
C LEU A 93 8.09 10.56 7.64
N ILE A 94 9.37 10.41 7.93
CA ILE A 94 10.12 11.39 8.74
C ILE A 94 10.12 12.76 8.06
N PHE A 95 10.37 12.81 6.75
CA PHE A 95 10.31 14.06 5.98
C PHE A 95 8.91 14.71 6.06
N LEU A 96 7.84 13.93 5.89
CA LEU A 96 6.46 14.43 6.05
C LEU A 96 6.18 14.98 7.45
N CYS A 97 6.70 14.32 8.50
CA CYS A 97 6.52 14.76 9.88
C CYS A 97 7.27 16.05 10.19
N ASN A 98 8.45 16.25 9.58
CA ASN A 98 9.30 17.42 9.80
C ASN A 98 8.92 18.62 8.93
N GLY A 99 8.17 18.42 7.84
CA GLY A 99 7.69 19.49 6.97
C GLY A 99 6.47 20.26 7.50
N ARG A 100 6.16 20.12 8.79
CA ARG A 100 5.05 20.80 9.49
C ARG A 100 5.55 21.87 10.44
#